data_AF-A0A1T5D2U7-F1
#
_entry.id   AF-A0A1T5D2U7-F1
#
_cell.length_a   1.000
_cell.length_b   1.000
_cell.length_c   1.000
_cell.angle_alpha   90.00
_cell.angle_beta   90.00
_cell.angle_gamma   90.00
#
_symmetry.space_group_name_H-M   'P 1'
#
loop_
_entity.id
_entity.type
_entity.pdbx_description
1 polymer ?
#
loop_
_entity_poly.entity_id
_entity_poly.type
_entity_poly.pdbx_seq_one_letter_code
_entity_poly.pdbx_strand_id
1 'polypeptide(L)' 'MSNEKYTYTDAFNELQTIVAEIERGEITIDELSEKVKRATLLISVCKAKLTATEEEVNTILASLATDVDSSPPTEEE' A
#
# COMPACT_ATOMS: atom_id res chain seq x y z
N MET A 1 7.05 21.26 -13.08
CA MET A 1 7.76 20.05 -12.61
C MET A 1 6.70 19.03 -12.28
N SER A 2 6.78 17.86 -12.90
CA SER A 2 5.74 16.84 -12.88
C SER A 2 5.50 16.35 -11.45
N ASN A 3 4.27 16.49 -10.97
CA ASN A 3 3.82 15.92 -9.71
C ASN A 3 3.64 14.42 -9.92
N GLU A 4 4.74 13.69 -10.11
CA GLU A 4 4.72 12.23 -10.20
C GLU A 4 4.22 11.71 -8.86
N LYS A 5 2.99 11.19 -8.88
CA LYS A 5 2.35 10.57 -7.71
C LYS A 5 3.25 9.43 -7.26
N TYR A 6 4.02 9.66 -6.20
CA TYR A 6 4.88 8.65 -5.58
C TYR A 6 4.06 7.36 -5.35
N THR A 7 4.42 6.29 -6.06
CA THR A 7 3.62 5.06 -6.13
C THR A 7 3.99 4.09 -5.01
N TYR A 8 3.18 3.04 -4.83
CA TYR A 8 3.55 1.94 -3.92
C TYR A 8 4.86 1.30 -4.37
N THR A 9 4.98 1.04 -5.68
CA THR A 9 6.15 0.42 -6.29
C THR A 9 7.41 1.24 -6.07
N ASP A 10 7.33 2.57 -6.20
CA ASP A 10 8.47 3.46 -5.92
C ASP A 10 8.91 3.35 -4.46
N ALA A 11 7.95 3.43 -3.52
CA ALA A 11 8.21 3.30 -2.10
C ALA A 11 8.82 1.95 -1.73
N PHE A 12 8.33 0.88 -2.35
CA PHE A 12 8.80 -0.48 -2.13
C PHE A 12 10.21 -0.71 -2.70
N ASN A 13 10.48 -0.23 -3.91
CA ASN A 13 11.80 -0.33 -4.53
C ASN A 13 12.85 0.45 -3.74
N GLU A 14 12.50 1.65 -3.26
CA GLU A 14 13.38 2.44 -2.40
C GLU A 14 13.66 1.72 -1.08
N LEU A 15 12.63 1.12 -0.47
CA LEU A 15 12.77 0.34 0.76
C LEU A 15 13.70 -0.86 0.56
N GLN A 16 13.54 -1.61 -0.54
CA GLN A 16 14.42 -2.74 -0.88
C GLN A 16 15.87 -2.29 -1.06
N THR A 17 16.08 -1.12 -1.69
CA THR A 17 17.42 -0.55 -1.86
C THR A 17 18.06 -0.25 -0.52
N ILE A 18 17.32 0.38 0.39
CA ILE A 18 17.79 0.68 1.75
C ILE A 18 18.14 -0.62 2.51
N VAL A 19 17.29 -1.65 2.44
CA VAL A 19 17.57 -2.94 3.08
C VAL A 19 18.84 -3.56 2.52
N ALA A 20 19.00 -3.58 1.20
CA ALA A 20 20.17 -4.15 0.56
C ALA A 20 21.46 -3.39 0.93
N GLU A 21 21.43 -2.07 1.05
CA GLU A 21 22.56 -1.26 1.54
C GLU A 21 22.92 -1.59 2.99
N ILE A 22 21.91 -1.79 3.85
CA ILE A 22 22.11 -2.20 5.25
C ILE A 22 22.75 -3.58 5.32
N GLU A 23 22.24 -4.55 4.54
CA GLU A 23 22.73 -5.93 4.53
C GLU A 23 24.16 -6.05 4.00
N ARG A 24 24.55 -5.21 3.04
CA ARG A 24 25.93 -5.16 2.51
C ARG A 24 26.92 -4.54 3.49
N GLY A 25 26.45 -3.85 4.54
CA GLY A 25 27.31 -3.17 5.51
C GLY A 25 28.09 -1.99 4.91
N GLU A 26 27.59 -1.42 3.80
CA GLU A 26 28.20 -0.29 3.10
C GLU A 26 27.89 1.07 3.76
N ILE A 27 27.09 1.06 4.83
CA ILE A 27 26.60 2.24 5.53
C ILE A 27 27.30 2.44 6.88
N THR A 28 27.59 3.70 7.18
CA THR A 28 28.14 4.10 8.48
C THR A 28 27.06 4.09 9.58
N ILE A 29 27.49 4.13 10.85
CA ILE A 29 26.58 4.19 12.01
C ILE A 29 25.66 5.43 11.97
N ASP A 30 26.19 6.57 11.50
CA ASP A 30 25.41 7.80 11.38
C ASP A 30 24.35 7.68 10.27
N GLU A 31 24.73 7.13 9.12
CA GLU A 31 23.81 6.88 7.99
C GLU A 31 22.77 5.82 8.31
N LEU A 32 23.10 4.81 9.12
CA LEU A 32 22.16 3.76 9.53
C LEU A 32 20.92 4.37 10.20
N SER A 33 21.11 5.36 11.08
CA SER A 33 20.01 6.06 11.75
C SER A 33 19.09 6.77 10.73
N GLU A 34 19.66 7.42 9.72
CA GLU A 34 18.91 8.10 8.66
C GLU A 34 18.18 7.11 7.75
N LYS A 35 18.85 6.04 7.33
CA LYS A 35 18.30 4.97 6.49
C LYS A 35 17.13 4.26 7.18
N VAL A 36 17.24 3.99 8.48
CA VAL A 36 16.15 3.41 9.28
C VAL A 36 14.95 4.36 9.39
N LYS A 37 15.18 5.67 9.62
CA LYS A 37 14.09 6.67 9.63
C LYS A 37 13.40 6.74 8.27
N ARG A 38 14.18 6.72 7.17
CA ARG A 38 13.65 6.71 5.81
C ARG A 38 12.82 5.46 5.55
N ALA A 39 13.33 4.28 5.88
CA ALA A 39 12.60 3.01 5.77
C ALA A 39 11.26 3.04 6.52
N THR A 40 11.23 3.63 7.73
CA THR A 40 10.00 3.78 8.52
C THR A 40 8.94 4.63 7.80
N LEU A 41 9.38 5.71 7.14
CA LEU A 41 8.50 6.56 6.33
C LEU A 41 7.93 5.79 5.13
N LEU A 42 8.80 5.05 4.42
CA LEU A 42 8.40 4.25 3.25
C LEU A 42 7.40 3.16 3.63
N ILE A 43 7.61 2.46 4.75
CA ILE A 43 6.68 1.47 5.28
C ILE A 43 5.31 2.11 5.56
N SER A 44 5.29 3.32 6.11
CA SER A 44 4.05 4.05 6.39
C SER A 44 3.30 4.40 5.09
N VAL A 45 4.01 4.81 4.05
CA VAL A 45 3.43 5.07 2.72
C VAL A 45 2.86 3.80 2.11
N CYS A 46 3.61 2.69 2.16
CA CYS A 46 3.17 1.40 1.66
C CYS A 46 1.90 0.92 2.37
N LYS A 47 1.86 1.02 3.71
CA LYS A 47 0.68 0.68 4.51
C LYS A 47 -0.53 1.54 4.14
N ALA A 48 -0.35 2.85 4.05
CA ALA A 48 -1.44 3.76 3.70
C ALA A 48 -2.06 3.42 2.34
N LYS A 49 -1.24 3.09 1.34
CA LYS A 49 -1.74 2.66 0.02
C LYS A 49 -2.47 1.32 0.08
N LEU A 50 -1.94 0.34 0.81
CA LEU A 50 -2.60 -0.96 0.97
C LEU A 50 -3.97 -0.81 1.65
N THR A 51 -4.05 -0.05 2.74
CA THR A 51 -5.31 0.21 3.45
C THR A 51 -6.31 0.94 2.55
N ALA A 52 -5.88 1.97 1.83
CA ALA A 52 -6.76 2.68 0.89
C ALA A 52 -7.30 1.76 -0.21
N THR A 53 -6.46 0.88 -0.77
CA THR A 53 -6.89 -0.11 -1.76
C THR A 53 -7.84 -1.14 -1.17
N GLU A 54 -7.59 -1.62 0.06
CA GLU A 54 -8.49 -2.54 0.76
C GLU A 54 -9.87 -1.92 1.00
N GLU A 55 -9.93 -0.67 1.44
CA GLU A 55 -11.17 0.08 1.63
C GLU A 55 -11.95 0.25 0.31
N GLU A 56 -11.26 0.57 -0.77
CA GLU A 56 -11.86 0.71 -2.11
C GLU A 56 -12.46 -0.61 -2.59
N VAL A 57 -11.72 -1.73 -2.46
CA VAL A 57 -12.21 -3.07 -2.81
C VAL A 57 -13.43 -3.44 -1.97
N ASN A 58 -13.39 -3.24 -0.65
CA ASN A 58 -14.52 -3.51 0.22
C ASN A 58 -15.76 -2.69 -0.16
N THR A 59 -15.57 -1.42 -0.54
CA THR A 59 -16.65 -0.53 -0.99
C THR A 59 -17.28 -1.06 -2.28
N ILE A 60 -16.47 -1.47 -3.25
CA ILE A 60 -16.95 -2.05 -4.53
C ILE A 60 -17.73 -3.34 -4.26
N LEU A 61 -17.20 -4.24 -3.42
CA LEU A 61 -17.87 -5.49 -3.06
C LEU A 61 -19.21 -5.24 -2.37
N ALA A 62 -19.30 -4.25 -1.47
CA ALA A 62 -20.54 -3.87 -0.82
C ALA A 62 -21.58 -3.32 -1.81
N SER A 63 -21.16 -2.51 -2.78
CA SER A 63 -22.04 -2.03 -3.85
C SER A 63 -22.60 -3.19 -4.67
N LEU A 64 -21.75 -4.12 -5.10
CA LEU A 64 -22.17 -5.29 -5.87
C LEU A 64 -23.13 -6.19 -5.08
N ALA A 65 -22.91 -6.36 -3.78
CA ALA A 65 -23.80 -7.11 -2.90
C ALA A 65 -25.18 -6.46 -2.74
N THR A 66 -25.26 -5.13 -2.86
CA THR A 66 -26.53 -4.38 -2.76
C THR A 66 -27.35 -4.48 -4.05
N ASP A 67 -26.68 -4.64 -5.20
CA ASP A 67 -27.35 -4.75 -6.51
C ASP A 67 -27.98 -6.14 -6.76
N VAL A 68 -27.50 -7.20 -6.09
CA VAL A 68 -28.03 -8.58 -6.26
C VAL A 68 -29.31 -8.88 -5.48
N ASP A 69 -29.75 -8.02 -4.57
CA ASP A 69 -31.00 -8.18 -3.81
C ASP A 69 -32.24 -7.62 -4.53
N SER A 70 -32.08 -7.12 -5.76
CA SER A 70 -33.18 -6.59 -6.60
C SER A 70 -33.93 -7.69 -7.38
N SER A 71 -33.64 -8.97 -7.15
CA SER A 71 -34.40 -10.06 -7.78
C SER A 71 -35.73 -10.19 -7.02
N PRO A 72 -36.89 -10.10 -7.70
CA PRO A 72 -38.18 -10.26 -7.03
C PRO A 72 -38.20 -11.65 -6.38
N PRO A 73 -38.77 -11.80 -5.16
CA PRO A 73 -38.99 -13.12 -4.61
C PRO A 73 -39.85 -13.89 -5.62
N THR A 74 -39.29 -14.95 -6.19
CA THR A 74 -40.08 -15.91 -6.94
C THR A 74 -41.06 -16.51 -5.95
N GLU A 75 -42.33 -16.10 -6.08
CA GLU A 75 -43.48 -16.81 -5.53
C GLU A 75 -43.43 -18.24 -6.11
N GLU A 76 -42.86 -19.17 -5.35
CA GLU A 76 -43.03 -20.60 -5.59
C GLU A 76 -43.88 -21.17 -4.45
N GLU A 77 -45.15 -21.38 -4.80
CA GLU A 77 -46.26 -22.17 -4.23
C GLU A 77 -46.40 -22.37 -2.70
#